data_AF-A0A9N9EQK9-F1
#
_entry.id   AF-A0A9N9EQK9-F1
#
_cell.length_a   1.000
_cell.length_b   1.000
_cell.length_c   1.000
_cell.angle_alpha   90.00
_cell.angle_beta   90.00
_cell.angle_gamma   90.00
#
_symmetry.space_group_name_H-M   'P 1'
#
loop_
_entity.id
_entity.type
_entity.pdbx_description
1 polymer ?
#
loop_
_entity_poly.entity_id
_entity_poly.type
_entity_poly.pdbx_seq_one_letter_code
_entity_poly.pdbx_strand_id
1 'polypeptide(L)' 'MGNALQKTAVSTNIKERLDFSCALFGADGGLVANGTLSHAVKYQMEYYNGTLEDGDVIMTNHPQAGGSHLPGNY' A
#
# COMPACT_ATOMS: atom_id res chain seq x y z
N MET A 1 -8.76 -7.75 -5.66
CA MET A 1 -8.00 -6.49 -5.82
C MET A 1 -6.93 -6.59 -6.91
N GLY A 2 -5.85 -7.36 -6.75
CA GLY A 2 -4.71 -7.35 -7.69
C GLY A 2 -5.05 -7.57 -9.18
N ASN A 3 -5.91 -8.55 -9.49
CA ASN A 3 -6.34 -8.79 -10.88
C ASN A 3 -7.12 -7.61 -11.50
N ALA A 4 -7.88 -6.86 -10.68
CA ALA A 4 -8.56 -5.66 -11.15
C ALA A 4 -7.54 -4.57 -11.51
N LEU A 5 -6.53 -4.34 -10.65
CA LEU A 5 -5.44 -3.39 -10.90
C LEU A 5 -4.68 -3.74 -12.19
N GLN A 6 -4.34 -5.02 -12.39
CA GLN A 6 -3.67 -5.47 -13.61
C GLN A 6 -4.48 -5.18 -14.88
N LYS A 7 -5.79 -5.45 -14.86
CA LYS A 7 -6.66 -5.30 -16.04
C LYS A 7 -6.92 -3.84 -16.41
N THR A 8 -6.90 -2.93 -15.45
CA THR A 8 -7.15 -1.50 -15.66
C THR A 8 -5.88 -0.69 -15.88
N ALA A 9 -4.71 -1.24 -15.55
CA ALA A 9 -3.44 -0.54 -15.71
C ALA A 9 -3.07 -0.30 -17.18
N VAL A 10 -2.61 0.92 -17.45
CA VAL A 10 -1.97 1.28 -18.73
C VAL A 10 -0.48 0.94 -18.73
N SER A 11 0.16 0.93 -17.55
CA SER A 11 1.58 0.62 -17.39
C SER A 11 1.89 -0.85 -17.70
N THR A 12 2.84 -1.09 -18.61
CA THR A 12 3.33 -2.44 -18.92
C THR A 12 4.04 -3.09 -17.73
N ASN A 13 4.67 -2.30 -16.85
CA ASN A 13 5.23 -2.80 -15.59
C ASN A 13 4.17 -3.47 -14.72
N ILE A 14 2.96 -2.91 -14.66
CA ILE A 14 1.86 -3.49 -13.86
C ILE A 14 1.14 -4.58 -14.67
N LYS A 15 0.81 -4.33 -15.93
CA LYS A 15 -0.06 -5.20 -16.74
C LYS A 15 0.61 -6.50 -17.18
N GLU A 16 1.88 -6.42 -17.57
CA GLU A 16 2.63 -7.53 -18.17
C GLU A 16 3.71 -8.06 -17.24
N ARG A 17 4.45 -7.16 -16.56
CA ARG A 17 5.51 -7.57 -15.63
C ARG A 17 5.02 -7.87 -14.21
N LEU A 18 3.75 -7.54 -13.91
CA LEU A 18 3.11 -7.80 -12.62
C LEU A 18 3.84 -7.15 -11.43
N ASP A 19 4.45 -5.99 -11.68
CA ASP A 19 5.19 -5.22 -10.67
C ASP A 19 4.23 -4.41 -9.80
N PHE A 20 3.45 -5.13 -8.99
CA PHE A 20 2.56 -4.59 -7.97
C PHE A 20 2.29 -5.67 -6.91
N SER A 21 1.86 -5.25 -5.72
CA SER A 21 1.35 -6.17 -4.71
C SER A 21 0.11 -5.57 -4.05
N CYS A 22 -0.72 -6.43 -3.47
CA CYS A 22 -1.83 -6.03 -2.60
C CYS A 22 -1.69 -6.80 -1.30
N ALA A 23 -1.84 -6.09 -0.19
CA ALA A 23 -1.71 -6.64 1.15
C ALA A 23 -2.97 -6.32 1.97
N LEU A 24 -3.34 -7.22 2.86
CA LEU A 24 -4.44 -7.02 3.81
C LEU A 24 -3.89 -6.96 5.23
N PHE A 25 -4.31 -5.98 6.00
CA PHE A 25 -3.87 -5.75 7.38
C PHE A 25 -5.05 -5.78 8.35
N GLY A 26 -4.79 -6.25 9.57
CA GLY A 26 -5.71 -6.18 10.69
C GLY A 26 -5.77 -4.78 11.29
N ALA A 27 -6.69 -4.57 12.22
CA ALA A 27 -6.89 -3.29 12.91
C ALA A 27 -5.67 -2.82 13.72
N ASP A 28 -4.74 -3.72 14.02
CA ASP A 28 -3.46 -3.44 14.71
C ASP A 28 -2.30 -3.14 13.73
N GLY A 29 -2.58 -3.07 12.43
CA GLY A 29 -1.57 -2.96 11.38
C GLY A 29 -0.76 -4.24 11.16
N GLY A 30 -1.21 -5.38 11.72
CA GLY A 30 -0.63 -6.69 11.52
C GLY A 30 -0.96 -7.25 10.13
N LEU A 31 0.02 -7.84 9.45
CA LEU A 31 -0.20 -8.42 8.12
C LEU A 31 -1.07 -9.69 8.23
N VAL A 32 -2.20 -9.70 7.52
CA VAL A 32 -3.12 -10.84 7.45
C VAL A 32 -2.86 -11.69 6.22
N ALA A 33 -2.65 -11.06 5.05
CA ALA A 33 -2.41 -11.78 3.81
C ALA A 33 -1.63 -10.95 2.80
N ASN A 34 -0.67 -11.62 2.14
CA ASN A 34 0.17 -11.14 1.03
C ASN A 34 0.98 -9.86 1.31
N GLY A 35 2.25 -9.84 0.93
CA GLY A 35 3.01 -8.59 0.78
C GLY A 35 3.88 -8.17 1.95
N THR A 36 4.49 -7.00 1.77
CA THR A 36 5.58 -6.46 2.58
C THR A 36 5.38 -4.96 2.75
N LEU A 37 4.43 -4.54 3.61
CA LEU A 37 4.13 -3.11 3.85
C LEU A 37 3.79 -2.78 5.31
N SER A 38 4.04 -3.71 6.24
CA SER A 38 3.62 -3.55 7.64
C SER A 38 4.21 -2.31 8.31
N HIS A 39 5.43 -1.90 7.93
CA HIS A 39 6.02 -0.66 8.43
C HIS A 39 5.28 0.58 7.93
N ALA A 40 4.96 0.64 6.62
CA ALA A 40 4.22 1.76 6.04
C ALA A 40 2.85 1.93 6.69
N VAL A 41 2.10 0.84 6.85
CA VAL A 41 0.77 0.86 7.47
C VAL A 41 0.84 1.34 8.92
N LYS A 42 1.75 0.77 9.73
CA LYS A 42 1.91 1.18 11.14
C LYS A 42 2.34 2.64 11.26
N TYR A 43 3.24 3.11 10.40
CA TYR A 43 3.64 4.51 10.36
C TYR A 43 2.44 5.43 10.12
N GLN A 44 1.57 5.09 9.15
CA GLN A 44 0.38 5.91 8.88
C GLN A 44 -0.61 5.89 10.05
N MET A 45 -0.83 4.74 10.68
CA MET A 45 -1.70 4.64 11.86
C MET A 45 -1.22 5.55 13.00
N GLU A 46 0.09 5.57 13.26
CA GLU A 46 0.69 6.46 14.25
C GLU A 46 0.61 7.93 13.85
N TYR A 47 0.89 8.24 12.57
CA TYR A 47 0.88 9.61 12.05
C TYR A 47 -0.50 10.25 12.11
N TYR A 48 -1.54 9.52 11.70
CA TYR A 48 -2.91 10.01 11.72
C TYR A 48 -3.59 9.85 13.10
N ASN A 49 -3.08 9.00 13.99
CA ASN A 49 -3.48 8.91 15.40
C ASN A 49 -5.01 8.91 15.64
N GLY A 50 -5.74 8.07 14.88
CA GLY A 50 -7.20 7.91 15.04
C GLY A 50 -8.06 9.01 14.40
N THR A 51 -7.46 9.87 13.56
CA THR A 51 -8.21 10.89 12.79
C THR A 51 -8.79 10.36 11.48
N LEU A 52 -8.45 9.13 11.08
CA LEU A 52 -9.00 8.51 9.88
C LEU A 52 -10.44 8.08 10.09
N GLU A 53 -11.27 8.33 9.08
CA GLU A 53 -12.68 7.96 9.03
C GLU A 53 -12.94 6.88 7.96
N ASP A 54 -14.11 6.25 8.03
CA ASP A 54 -14.51 5.27 7.00
C ASP A 54 -14.60 5.94 5.62
N GLY A 55 -13.94 5.34 4.63
CA GLY A 55 -13.84 5.88 3.27
C GLY A 55 -12.58 6.67 2.97
N ASP A 56 -11.73 6.97 3.96
CA ASP A 56 -10.45 7.64 3.72
C ASP A 56 -9.47 6.77 2.90
N VAL A 57 -8.70 7.43 2.03
CA VAL A 57 -7.66 6.80 1.20
C VAL A 57 -6.34 7.52 1.42
N ILE A 58 -5.32 6.77 1.83
CA ILE A 58 -3.96 7.27 2.02
C ILE A 58 -3.08 6.80 0.87
N MET A 59 -2.16 7.66 0.43
CA MET A 59 -1.13 7.35 -0.55
C MET A 59 0.21 7.88 -0.05
N THR A 60 1.26 7.04 -0.05
CA THR A 60 2.59 7.48 0.35
C THR A 60 3.68 6.89 -0.53
N ASN A 61 4.79 7.61 -0.67
CA ASN A 61 6.01 7.06 -1.25
C ASN A 61 7.26 7.51 -0.50
N HIS A 62 7.07 8.28 0.58
CA HIS A 62 8.17 8.86 1.30
C HIS A 62 8.93 7.74 2.03
N PRO A 63 10.28 7.68 1.93
CA PRO A 63 11.02 6.57 2.51
C PRO A 63 10.83 6.38 4.02
N GLN A 64 10.72 7.50 4.74
CA GLN A 64 10.40 7.50 6.18
C GLN A 64 9.05 6.85 6.50
N ALA A 65 8.10 6.88 5.56
CA ALA A 65 6.76 6.31 5.69
C ALA A 65 6.64 4.94 5.01
N GLY A 66 7.77 4.24 4.84
CA GLY A 66 7.84 2.90 4.27
C GLY A 66 8.03 2.81 2.77
N GLY A 67 8.28 3.93 2.07
CA GLY A 67 8.77 3.94 0.68
C GLY A 67 10.15 3.28 0.55
N SER A 68 10.33 2.32 -0.36
CA SER A 68 11.63 1.63 -0.50
C SER A 68 12.61 2.44 -1.34
N HIS A 69 12.11 3.10 -2.38
CA HIS A 69 12.84 3.99 -3.28
C HIS A 69 11.82 4.73 -4.15
N LEU A 70 12.11 5.97 -4.54
CA LEU A 70 11.32 6.63 -5.57
C LEU A 70 11.63 5.93 -6.91
N PRO A 71 10.62 5.54 -7.72
CA PRO A 71 9.24 6.03 -7.75
C PRO A 71 8.18 5.10 -7.12
N GLY A 72 8.57 4.10 -6.32
CA GLY A 72 7.64 3.14 -5.73
C GLY A 72 6.68 3.81 -4.74
N ASN A 73 5.39 3.87 -5.09
CA ASN A 73 4.32 4.33 -4.21
C ASN A 73 3.69 3.11 -3.53
N TYR A 74 3.35 3.26 -2.25
CA TYR A 74 2.64 2.27 -1.43
C TYR A 74 1.30 2.83 -0.93
#